data_AF-A0A525K9V7-F1
#
_entry.id   AF-A0A525K9V7-F1
#
_cell.length_a   1.000
_cell.length_b   1.000
_cell.length_c   1.000
_cell.angle_alpha   90.00
_cell.angle_beta   90.00
_cell.angle_gamma   90.00
#
_symmetry.space_group_name_H-M   'P 1'
#
loop_
_entity.id
_entity.type
_entity.pdbx_description
1 polymer ?
#
loop_
_entity_poly.entity_id
_entity_poly.type
_entity_poly.pdbx_seq_one_letter_code
_entity_poly.pdbx_strand_id
1 'polypeptide(L)' 'MAKQTVIAKKRRGPAPTGKGVPVVVRLQPPQLSALDAWIAKQDAPLTRPEAIRAMMETILHILSKDTGVRAAKKAELR' A
#
# COMPACT_ATOMS: atom_id res chain seq x y z
N MET A 1 -11.11 15.54 -24.73
CA MET A 1 -10.11 14.56 -24.27
C MET A 1 -10.83 13.49 -23.45
N ALA A 2 -11.08 12.30 -23.99
CA ALA A 2 -11.78 11.24 -23.28
C ALA A 2 -10.86 10.62 -22.20
N LYS A 3 -11.36 10.53 -20.96
CA LYS A 3 -10.60 9.96 -19.83
C LYS A 3 -10.44 8.46 -20.03
N GLN A 4 -9.25 8.02 -20.39
CA GLN A 4 -8.89 6.60 -20.47
C GLN A 4 -8.77 6.05 -19.05
N THR A 5 -9.88 5.55 -18.50
CA THR A 5 -9.87 4.82 -17.24
C THR A 5 -9.48 3.37 -17.52
N VAL A 6 -8.48 2.87 -16.80
CA VAL A 6 -7.95 1.50 -16.95
C VAL A 6 -8.86 0.46 -16.27
N ILE A 7 -10.03 0.87 -15.80
CA ILE A 7 -11.00 0.01 -15.12
C ILE A 7 -11.86 -0.66 -16.19
N ALA A 8 -11.60 -1.94 -16.45
CA ALA A 8 -12.44 -2.74 -17.33
C ALA A 8 -13.87 -2.77 -16.78
N LYS A 9 -14.81 -2.12 -17.48
CA LYS A 9 -16.24 -2.16 -17.16
C LYS A 9 -16.82 -3.53 -17.55
N LYS A 10 -16.64 -4.53 -16.70
CA LYS A 10 -17.24 -5.87 -16.89
C LYS A 10 -18.69 -5.91 -16.41
N ARG A 11 -19.51 -6.76 -17.06
CA ARG A 11 -20.92 -7.05 -16.69
C ARG A 11 -21.01 -7.36 -15.19
N ARG A 12 -22.00 -6.73 -14.55
CA ARG A 12 -22.26 -6.68 -13.11
C ARG A 12 -22.33 -8.10 -12.52
N GLY A 13 -21.23 -8.57 -11.94
CA GLY A 13 -21.27 -9.65 -10.96
C GLY A 13 -21.98 -9.19 -9.68
N PRO A 14 -22.11 -10.05 -8.66
CA PRO A 14 -22.70 -9.68 -7.39
C PRO A 14 -22.11 -8.37 -6.84
N ALA A 15 -22.94 -7.57 -6.17
CA ALA A 15 -22.51 -6.28 -5.64
C ALA A 15 -21.20 -6.45 -4.84
N PRO A 16 -20.23 -5.54 -4.99
CA PRO A 16 -19.00 -5.59 -4.20
C PRO A 16 -19.36 -5.69 -2.72
N THR A 17 -18.69 -6.56 -1.98
CA THR A 17 -18.96 -6.91 -0.58
C THR A 17 -18.81 -5.75 0.43
N GLY A 18 -18.66 -4.51 -0.05
CA GLY A 18 -18.65 -3.29 0.76
C GLY A 18 -17.38 -3.05 1.58
N LYS A 19 -16.40 -3.95 1.52
CA LYS A 19 -15.17 -3.86 2.32
C LYS A 19 -14.04 -3.22 1.53
N GLY A 20 -13.74 -1.95 1.83
CA GLY A 20 -12.60 -1.20 1.29
C GLY A 20 -12.81 -0.60 -0.11
N VAL A 21 -11.98 0.38 -0.45
CA VAL A 21 -11.96 1.02 -1.78
C VAL A 21 -10.90 0.35 -2.65
N PRO A 22 -11.22 -0.12 -3.87
CA PRO A 22 -10.24 -0.76 -4.74
C PRO A 22 -9.20 0.25 -5.23
N VAL A 23 -7.93 0.00 -4.90
CA VAL A 23 -6.78 0.76 -5.40
C VAL A 23 -6.01 -0.12 -6.38
N VAL A 24 -6.14 0.16 -7.68
CA VAL A 24 -5.44 -0.60 -8.73
C VAL A 24 -4.13 0.09 -9.08
N VAL A 25 -3.02 -0.46 -8.61
CA VAL A 25 -1.66 0.03 -8.91
C VAL A 25 -0.95 -0.96 -9.83
N ARG A 26 -0.26 -0.44 -10.85
CA ARG A 26 0.61 -1.22 -11.71
C ARG A 26 2.03 -1.21 -11.13
N LEU A 27 2.41 -2.29 -10.46
CA LEU A 27 3.78 -2.48 -9.97
C LEU A 27 4.69 -2.94 -11.09
N GLN A 28 5.92 -2.43 -11.12
CA GLN A 28 6.93 -2.89 -12.07
C GLN A 28 7.43 -4.29 -11.68
N PRO A 29 7.90 -5.11 -12.64
CA PRO A 29 8.36 -6.49 -12.35
C PRO A 29 9.40 -6.60 -11.22
N PRO A 30 10.42 -5.71 -11.11
CA PRO A 30 11.36 -5.77 -10.00
C PRO A 30 10.72 -5.53 -8.63
N GLN A 31 9.74 -4.63 -8.55
CA GLN A 31 9.01 -4.33 -7.32
C GLN A 31 8.13 -5.51 -6.90
N LEU A 32 7.49 -6.16 -7.88
CA LEU A 32 6.67 -7.34 -7.64
C LEU A 32 7.53 -8.52 -7.15
N SER A 33 8.70 -8.74 -7.76
CA SER A 33 9.64 -9.76 -7.33
C SER A 33 10.16 -9.51 -5.91
N ALA A 34 10.45 -8.26 -5.56
CA ALA A 34 10.89 -7.91 -4.22
C ALA A 34 9.79 -8.14 -3.18
N LEU A 35 8.53 -7.82 -3.52
CA LEU A 35 7.38 -8.10 -2.67
C LEU A 35 7.20 -9.60 -2.44
N ASP A 36 7.23 -10.40 -3.50
CA ASP A 36 7.07 -11.86 -3.40
C ASP A 36 8.20 -12.50 -2.57
N ALA A 37 9.45 -12.03 -2.75
CA ALA A 37 10.59 -12.49 -1.95
C ALA A 37 10.46 -12.11 -0.47
N TRP A 38 9.84 -10.98 -0.16
CA TRP A 38 9.57 -10.57 1.23
C TRP A 38 8.44 -11.41 1.85
N ILE A 39 7.37 -11.68 1.10
CA ILE A 39 6.25 -12.54 1.54
C ILE A 39 6.76 -13.95 1.87
N ALA A 40 7.65 -14.51 1.04
CA ALA A 40 8.21 -15.84 1.25
C ALA A 40 9.03 -16.00 2.55
N LYS A 41 9.47 -14.89 3.16
CA LYS A 41 10.22 -14.88 4.42
C LYS A 41 9.33 -14.79 5.66
N GLN A 42 8.02 -14.60 5.50
CA GLN A 42 7.11 -14.49 6.63
C GLN A 42 6.69 -15.88 7.12
N ASP A 43 6.55 -16.03 8.43
CA ASP A 43 6.15 -17.31 9.05
C ASP A 43 4.71 -17.72 8.71
N ALA A 44 3.86 -16.75 8.35
CA ALA A 44 2.48 -16.97 7.95
C ALA A 44 2.27 -16.71 6.45
N PRO A 45 1.45 -17.51 5.76
CA PRO A 45 1.13 -17.27 4.36
C PRO A 45 0.32 -15.97 4.23
N LEU A 46 0.94 -14.95 3.65
CA LEU A 46 0.32 -13.64 3.39
C LEU A 46 -0.03 -13.50 1.91
N THR A 47 -1.20 -12.94 1.62
CA THR A 47 -1.52 -12.52 0.26
C THR A 47 -0.84 -11.18 -0.07
N ARG A 48 -0.56 -10.93 -1.35
CA ARG A 48 0.05 -9.64 -1.79
C ARG A 48 -0.70 -8.40 -1.28
N PRO A 49 -2.05 -8.33 -1.33
CA PRO A 49 -2.79 -7.18 -0.79
C PRO A 49 -2.67 -7.03 0.73
N GLU A 50 -2.58 -8.14 1.47
CA GLU A 50 -2.39 -8.10 2.94
C GLU A 50 -0.99 -7.62 3.31
N ALA A 51 0.03 -8.15 2.63
CA ALA A 51 1.40 -7.69 2.76
C ALA A 51 1.52 -6.17 2.56
N ILE A 52 0.94 -5.65 1.47
CA ILE A 52 0.96 -4.21 1.18
C ILE A 52 0.25 -3.41 2.29
N ARG A 53 -0.90 -3.89 2.78
CA ARG A 53 -1.62 -3.20 3.88
C ARG A 53 -0.80 -3.15 5.17
N ALA A 54 -0.21 -4.28 5.58
CA ALA A 54 0.61 -4.35 6.78
C ALA A 54 1.86 -3.45 6.67
N MET A 55 2.53 -3.45 5.51
CA MET A 55 3.67 -2.56 5.25
C MET A 55 3.26 -1.09 5.32
N MET A 56 2.13 -0.71 4.71
CA MET A 56 1.61 0.66 4.76
C MET A 56 1.30 1.09 6.20
N GLU A 57 0.60 0.26 6.97
CA GLU A 57 0.27 0.54 8.37
C GLU A 57 1.54 0.75 9.22
N THR A 58 2.51 -0.14 9.06
CA THR A 58 3.79 -0.06 9.78
C THR A 58 4.55 1.22 9.43
N ILE A 59 4.67 1.55 8.15
CA ILE A 59 5.39 2.75 7.69
C ILE A 59 4.68 4.02 8.16
N LEU A 60 3.35 4.10 8.06
CA LEU A 60 2.59 5.25 8.53
C LEU A 60 2.70 5.42 10.06
N HIS A 61 2.75 4.33 10.81
CA HIS A 61 2.98 4.35 12.25
C HIS A 61 4.38 4.80 12.65
N ILE A 62 5.40 4.41 11.89
CA ILE A 62 6.78 4.90 12.11
C ILE A 62 6.84 6.40 11.82
N LEU A 63 6.31 6.83 10.67
CA LEU A 63 6.31 8.23 10.26
C LEU A 63 5.50 9.13 11.22
N SER A 64 4.39 8.65 11.77
CA SER A 64 3.61 9.41 12.74
C SER A 64 4.38 9.68 14.04
N LYS A 65 5.22 8.74 14.48
CA LYS A 65 6.11 8.89 15.64
C LYS A 65 7.30 9.81 15.35
N ASP A 66 7.85 9.76 14.14
CA ASP A 66 9.00 10.59 13.72
C ASP A 66 8.64 12.07 13.52
N THR A 67 7.37 12.41 13.33
CA THR A 67 6.94 13.80 13.10
C THR A 67 7.28 14.69 14.31
N GLY A 68 7.27 14.15 15.53
CA GLY A 68 7.72 14.86 16.74
C GLY A 68 9.22 15.10 16.78
N VAL A 69 10.03 14.16 16.29
CA VAL A 69 11.51 14.25 16.31
C VAL A 69 12.02 15.27 15.28
N ARG A 70 11.41 15.32 14.09
CA ARG A 70 11.78 16.31 13.05
C ARG A 70 11.37 17.74 13.42
N ALA A 71 10.26 17.91 14.15
CA ALA A 71 9.86 19.21 14.67
C ALA A 71 10.83 19.71 15.76
N ALA A 72 11.24 18.83 16.69
CA ALA A 72 12.20 19.15 17.75
C ALA A 72 13.58 19.55 17.18
N LYS A 73 14.12 18.79 16.21
CA LYS A 73 15.41 19.11 15.56
C LYS A 73 15.42 20.45 14.81
N LYS A 74 14.26 20.92 14.33
CA LYS A 74 14.13 22.22 13.67
C LYS A 74 14.03 23.38 14.66
N ALA A 75 13.57 23.13 15.88
CA ALA A 75 13.49 24.14 16.94
C ALA A 75 14.85 24.39 17.61
N GLU A 76 15.70 23.38 17.69
CA GLU A 76 17.05 23.48 18.30
C GLU A 76 18.10 24.15 17.38
N LEU A 77 17.79 24.29 16.08
CA LEU A 77 18.65 24.95 15.09
C LEU A 77 18.24 26.43 14.83
N ARG A 78 17.39 27.02 15.67
CA ARG A 78 16.96 28.43 15.61
C ARG A 78 17.35 29.16 16.88
#